data_AF-A0A950FW89-F1
#
_entry.id   AF-A0A950FW89-F1
#
_cell.length_a   1.000
_cell.length_b   1.000
_cell.length_c   1.000
_cell.angle_alpha   90.00
_cell.angle_beta   90.00
_cell.angle_gamma   90.00
#
_symmetry.space_group_name_H-M   'P 1'
#
loop_
_entity.id
_entity.type
_entity.pdbx_description
1 polymer ?
#
loop_
_entity_poly.entity_id
_entity_poly.type
_entity_poly.pdbx_seq_one_letter_code
_entity_poly.pdbx_strand_id
1 'polypeptide(L)'
;MKRFILSALFFIVLVAIWHLLVLAKIWSPVLLPDPISVWEYLKCAAADGTLWEATLVTMRRLLTGYLIGIAAGLPLGLLTARFKFCEDTIGVLALGLQT
;
A
#
# COMPACT_ATOMS: atom_id res chain seq x y z
N MET A 1 10.90 -20.89 -20.64
CA MET A 1 11.31 -21.78 -19.54
C MET A 1 12.55 -21.27 -18.79
N LYS A 2 13.70 -21.02 -19.45
CA LYS A 2 14.94 -20.53 -18.78
C LYS A 2 14.72 -19.29 -17.89
N ARG A 3 13.95 -18.29 -18.37
CA ARG A 3 13.62 -17.07 -17.60
C ARG A 3 12.83 -17.36 -16.31
N PHE A 4 11.86 -18.26 -16.37
CA PHE A 4 11.05 -18.62 -15.20
C PHE A 4 11.89 -19.34 -14.13
N ILE A 5 12.79 -20.24 -14.55
CA ILE A 5 13.71 -20.94 -13.65
C ILE A 5 14.66 -19.97 -12.97
N LEU A 6 15.21 -19.01 -13.72
CA LEU A 6 16.08 -17.96 -13.17
C LEU A 6 15.34 -17.09 -12.16
N SER A 7 14.10 -16.69 -12.45
CA SER A 7 13.27 -15.92 -11.51
C SER A 7 12.95 -16.71 -10.25
N ALA A 8 12.53 -17.97 -10.38
CA ALA A 8 12.24 -18.83 -9.24
C ALA A 8 13.50 -19.05 -8.37
N LEU A 9 14.65 -19.33 -8.99
CA LEU A 9 15.93 -19.47 -8.29
C LEU A 9 16.31 -18.20 -7.54
N PHE A 10 16.14 -17.02 -8.17
CA PHE A 10 16.39 -15.74 -7.52
C PHE A 10 15.56 -15.57 -6.24
N PHE A 11 14.24 -15.82 -6.31
CA PHE A 11 13.38 -15.73 -5.12
C PHE A 11 13.72 -16.76 -4.05
N ILE A 12 14.06 -17.99 -4.43
CA ILE A 12 14.51 -19.03 -3.48
C ILE A 12 15.78 -18.58 -2.76
N VAL A 13 16.78 -18.07 -3.50
CA VAL A 13 18.03 -17.56 -2.93
C VAL A 13 17.75 -16.36 -2.01
N LEU A 14 16.86 -15.46 -2.40
CA LEU A 14 16.46 -14.32 -1.58
C LEU A 14 15.85 -14.75 -0.25
N VAL A 15 14.92 -15.71 -0.26
CA VAL A 15 14.30 -16.26 0.96
C VAL A 15 15.33 -17.02 1.81
N ALA A 16 16.26 -17.74 1.18
CA ALA A 16 17.33 -18.42 1.88
C ALA A 16 18.27 -17.42 2.59
N ILE A 17 18.66 -16.34 1.92
CA ILE A 17 19.46 -15.25 2.53
C ILE A 17 18.69 -14.63 3.70
N TRP A 18 17.40 -14.34 3.53
CA TRP A 18 16.57 -13.83 4.62
C TRP A 18 16.56 -14.79 5.82
N HIS A 19 16.31 -16.08 5.60
CA HIS A 19 16.33 -17.08 6.68
C HIS A 19 17.69 -17.16 7.39
N LEU A 20 18.80 -17.10 6.64
CA LEU A 20 20.15 -17.07 7.20
C LEU A 20 20.41 -15.80 8.03
N LEU A 21 19.90 -14.64 7.61
CA LEU A 21 20.02 -13.39 8.36
C LEU A 21 19.25 -13.44 9.69
N VAL A 22 18.08 -14.09 9.71
CA VAL A 22 17.32 -14.35 10.95
C VAL A 22 18.13 -15.24 11.89
N LEU A 23 18.69 -16.34 11.38
CA LEU A 23 19.50 -17.28 12.15
C LEU A 23 20.77 -16.63 12.71
N ALA A 24 21.36 -15.70 11.97
CA ALA A 24 22.52 -14.93 12.40
C ALA A 24 22.22 -13.97 13.58
N LYS A 25 20.94 -13.82 13.99
CA LYS A 25 20.48 -12.98 15.11
C LYS A 25 21.01 -11.54 15.09
N ILE A 26 21.32 -11.04 13.89
CA ILE A 26 21.86 -9.68 13.70
C ILE A 26 20.79 -8.64 14.07
N TRP A 27 19.51 -8.98 13.85
CA TRP A 27 18.37 -8.13 14.15
C TRP A 27 17.40 -8.80 15.12
N SER A 28 16.68 -7.96 15.87
CA SER A 28 15.62 -8.44 16.78
C SER A 28 14.54 -9.19 15.99
N PRO A 29 14.03 -10.32 16.49
CA PRO A 29 12.95 -11.07 15.84
C PRO A 29 11.65 -10.26 15.70
N VAL A 30 11.52 -9.15 16.43
CA VAL A 30 10.41 -8.19 16.26
C VAL A 30 10.56 -7.38 14.97
N LEU A 31 11.80 -7.06 14.57
CA LEU A 31 12.10 -6.30 13.36
C LEU A 31 12.19 -7.21 12.13
N LEU A 32 12.74 -8.41 12.31
CA LEU A 32 12.94 -9.37 11.23
C LEU A 32 12.47 -10.77 11.66
N PRO A 33 11.16 -11.04 11.60
CA PRO A 33 10.62 -12.36 11.92
C PRO A 33 11.12 -13.41 10.92
N ASP A 34 11.10 -14.67 11.34
CA ASP A 34 11.47 -15.76 10.47
C ASP A 34 10.43 -15.97 9.35
N PRO A 35 10.87 -16.34 8.13
CA PRO A 35 9.97 -16.49 7.00
C PRO A 35 8.91 -17.58 7.20
N ILE A 36 9.16 -18.55 8.07
CA ILE A 36 8.22 -19.66 8.35
C ILE A 36 7.06 -19.15 9.21
N SER A 37 7.35 -18.40 10.27
CA SER A 37 6.34 -17.74 11.10
C SER A 37 5.49 -16.76 10.31
N VAL A 38 6.10 -16.01 9.36
CA VAL A 38 5.33 -15.15 8.44
C VAL A 38 4.38 -15.98 7.57
N TRP A 39 4.84 -17.12 7.06
CA TRP A 39 4.01 -18.03 6.27
C TRP A 39 2.87 -18.65 7.08
N GLU A 40 3.14 -19.06 8.31
CA GLU A 40 2.13 -19.60 9.23
C GLU A 40 1.08 -18.54 9.58
N TYR A 41 1.52 -17.33 9.92
CA TYR A 41 0.62 -16.21 10.16
C TYR A 41 -0.27 -15.93 8.95
N LEU A 42 0.30 -15.88 7.73
CA LEU A 42 -0.48 -15.66 6.51
C LEU A 42 -1.53 -16.74 6.28
N LYS A 43 -1.17 -18.03 6.49
CA LYS A 43 -2.14 -19.13 6.37
C LYS A 43 -3.26 -19.02 7.40
N CYS A 44 -2.92 -18.77 8.67
CA CYS A 44 -3.90 -18.61 9.74
C CYS A 44 -4.82 -17.43 9.47
N ALA A 45 -4.25 -16.25 9.20
CA ALA A 45 -5.00 -15.03 8.91
C ALA A 45 -5.87 -15.14 7.64
N ALA A 46 -5.51 -16.01 6.71
CA ALA A 46 -6.30 -16.28 5.50
C ALA A 46 -7.44 -17.26 5.80
N ALA A 47 -7.21 -18.25 6.67
CA ALA A 47 -8.19 -19.25 7.05
C ALA A 47 -9.24 -18.72 8.04
N ASP A 48 -8.84 -17.85 8.97
CA ASP A 48 -9.72 -17.24 9.97
C ASP A 48 -10.49 -16.02 9.41
N GLY A 49 -10.14 -15.55 8.20
CA GLY A 49 -10.78 -14.42 7.53
C GLY A 49 -10.25 -13.05 7.94
N THR A 50 -9.29 -12.96 8.85
CA THR A 50 -8.70 -11.70 9.33
C THR A 50 -8.06 -10.89 8.20
N LEU A 51 -7.34 -11.57 7.30
CA LEU A 51 -6.75 -10.93 6.12
C LEU A 51 -7.83 -10.30 5.22
N TRP A 52 -8.95 -10.99 5.05
CA TRP A 52 -10.05 -10.52 4.22
C TRP A 52 -10.77 -9.34 4.86
N GLU A 53 -11.06 -9.43 6.15
CA GLU A 53 -11.68 -8.35 6.92
C GLU A 53 -10.80 -7.09 6.94
N ALA A 54 -9.51 -7.23 7.25
CA ALA A 54 -8.57 -6.12 7.25
C ALA A 54 -8.45 -5.45 5.87
N THR A 55 -8.45 -6.26 4.80
CA THR A 55 -8.44 -5.75 3.42
C THR A 55 -9.72 -4.97 3.12
N LEU A 56 -10.88 -5.51 3.50
CA LEU A 56 -12.19 -4.86 3.31
C LEU A 56 -12.30 -3.54 4.08
N VAL A 57 -11.86 -3.50 5.34
CA VAL A 57 -11.86 -2.28 6.16
C VAL A 57 -10.99 -1.21 5.51
N THR A 58 -9.80 -1.59 5.04
CA THR A 58 -8.88 -0.67 4.37
C THR A 58 -9.47 -0.15 3.06
N MET A 59 -10.02 -1.04 2.23
CA MET A 59 -10.68 -0.67 0.99
C MET A 59 -11.88 0.25 1.22
N ARG A 60 -12.73 -0.07 2.19
CA ARG A 60 -13.89 0.75 2.54
C ARG A 60 -13.48 2.15 2.99
N ARG A 61 -12.43 2.26 3.82
CA ARG A 61 -11.89 3.55 4.28
C ARG A 61 -11.34 4.36 3.11
N LEU A 62 -10.59 3.72 2.21
CA LEU A 62 -9.99 4.37 1.04
C LEU A 62 -11.07 4.86 0.06
N LEU A 63 -12.04 4.01 -0.27
CA LEU A 63 -13.16 4.35 -1.14
C LEU A 63 -14.02 5.47 -0.55
N THR A 64 -14.29 5.43 0.76
CA THR A 64 -15.08 6.48 1.42
C THR A 64 -14.35 7.82 1.40
N GLY A 65 -13.05 7.82 1.72
CA GLY A 65 -12.22 9.03 1.61
C GLY A 65 -12.17 9.58 0.18
N TYR A 66 -12.03 8.70 -0.81
CA TYR A 66 -12.03 9.07 -2.22
C TYR A 66 -13.36 9.67 -2.67
N LEU A 67 -14.50 9.06 -2.30
CA LEU A 67 -15.83 9.57 -2.64
C LEU A 67 -16.09 10.94 -2.02
N ILE A 68 -15.71 11.15 -0.77
CA ILE A 68 -15.80 12.47 -0.11
C ILE A 68 -14.90 13.46 -0.85
N GLY A 69 -13.68 13.06 -1.20
CA GLY A 69 -12.75 13.87 -1.98
C GLY A 69 -13.29 14.28 -3.34
N ILE A 70 -13.95 13.38 -4.07
CA ILE A 70 -14.64 13.71 -5.34
C ILE A 70 -15.80 14.66 -5.07
N ALA A 71 -16.65 14.35 -4.10
CA ALA A 71 -17.85 15.12 -3.82
C ALA A 71 -17.54 16.58 -3.46
N ALA A 72 -16.40 16.84 -2.81
CA ALA A 72 -15.93 18.19 -2.51
C ALA A 72 -15.05 18.78 -3.61
N GLY A 73 -14.11 18.00 -4.14
CA GLY A 73 -13.11 18.45 -5.10
C GLY A 73 -13.67 18.73 -6.49
N LEU A 74 -14.65 17.94 -6.95
CA LEU A 74 -15.24 18.13 -8.28
C LEU A 74 -16.04 19.45 -8.37
N PRO A 75 -16.94 19.80 -7.42
CA PRO A 75 -17.59 21.10 -7.43
C PRO A 75 -16.60 22.26 -7.30
N LEU A 76 -15.59 22.14 -6.43
CA LEU A 76 -14.55 23.17 -6.28
C LEU A 76 -13.76 23.38 -7.57
N GLY A 77 -13.35 22.30 -8.24
CA GLY A 77 -12.65 22.37 -9.52
C GLY A 77 -13.52 22.95 -10.65
N LEU A 78 -14.81 22.64 -10.67
CA LEU A 78 -15.75 23.24 -11.62
C LEU A 78 -15.97 24.73 -11.34
N LEU A 79 -16.05 25.13 -10.07
CA LEU A 79 -16.19 26.53 -9.67
C LEU A 79 -14.97 27.36 -10.07
N THR A 80 -13.75 26.85 -9.81
CA THR A 80 -12.52 27.54 -10.23
C THR A 80 -12.42 27.64 -11.75
N ALA A 81 -12.85 26.61 -12.50
CA ALA A 81 -12.85 26.67 -13.97
C ALA A 81 -13.87 27.66 -14.57
N ARG A 82 -14.92 28.04 -13.82
CA ARG A 82 -15.99 28.92 -14.32
C ARG A 82 -15.85 30.37 -13.86
N PHE A 83 -15.23 30.61 -12.70
CA PHE A 83 -15.12 31.94 -12.11
C PHE A 83 -13.66 32.36 -11.95
N LYS A 84 -13.24 33.41 -12.67
CA LYS A 84 -11.89 34.00 -12.58
C LYS A 84 -11.47 34.31 -11.13
N PHE A 85 -12.38 34.81 -10.30
CA PHE A 85 -12.08 35.08 -8.89
C PHE A 85 -11.65 33.82 -8.11
N CYS A 86 -12.28 32.67 -8.38
CA CYS A 86 -11.94 31.40 -7.74
C CYS A 86 -10.66 30.78 -8.33
N GLU A 87 -10.44 30.95 -9.63
CA GLU A 87 -9.20 30.57 -10.32
C GLU A 87 -7.98 31.30 -9.71
N ASP A 88 -8.07 32.62 -9.59
CA ASP A 88 -6.97 33.48 -9.13
C ASP A 88 -6.65 33.32 -7.63
N THR A 89 -7.56 32.73 -6.85
CA THR A 89 -7.38 32.51 -5.40
C THR A 89 -7.12 31.04 -5.09
N ILE A 90 -8.16 30.21 -5.23
CA ILE A 90 -8.12 28.78 -4.89
C ILE A 90 -7.32 28.00 -5.94
N GLY A 91 -7.44 28.35 -7.22
CA GLY A 91 -6.71 27.69 -8.30
C GLY A 91 -5.19 27.83 -8.15
N VAL A 92 -4.71 29.01 -7.75
CA VAL A 92 -3.28 29.26 -7.48
C VAL A 92 -2.76 28.42 -6.30
N LEU A 93 -3.53 28.33 -5.21
CA LEU A 93 -3.18 27.47 -4.07
C LEU A 93 -3.17 25.98 -4.44
N ALA A 94 -4.14 25.54 -5.26
CA ALA A 94 -4.21 24.17 -5.73
C ALA A 94 -3.01 23.80 -6.62
N LEU A 95 -2.58 24.70 -7.52
CA LEU A 95 -1.37 24.53 -8.33
C LEU A 95 -0.10 24.43 -7.47
N GLY A 96 0.00 25.23 -6.41
CA GLY A 96 1.12 25.16 -5.47
C GLY A 96 1.19 23.88 -4.63
N LEU A 97 0.06 23.18 -4.45
CA LEU A 97 -0.03 21.90 -3.73
C LEU A 97 0.11 20.67 -4.66
N GLN A 98 0.09 20.86 -5.99
CA GLN A 98 0.21 19.78 -6.98
C GLN A 98 1.66 19.36 -7.27
N THR A 99 2.65 20.00 -6.66
CA THR A 99 4.08 19.63 -6.75
C THR A 99 4.45 18.52 -5.78
#